data_AF-A0A972TB40-F1
#
_entry.id   AF-A0A972TB40-F1
#
_cell.length_a   1.000
_cell.length_b   1.000
_cell.length_c   1.000
_cell.angle_alpha   90.00
_cell.angle_beta   90.00
_cell.angle_gamma   90.00
#
_symmetry.space_group_name_H-M   'P 1'
#
loop_
_entity.id
_entity.type
_entity.pdbx_description
1 polymer ?
#
loop_
_entity_poly.entity_id
_entity_poly.type
_entity_poly.pdbx_seq_one_letter_code
_entity_poly.pdbx_strand_id
1 'polypeptide(L)'
;MKRSLCLLLPVLVALTACRLPWLELPAAMRTPTPNPALPPQNEALLTTTPETETGGPCAYTWTTRSLPDVSEEATAAFNRAGLYHVEVKAEAYGENCVNTLTKSATSFTVMETDFRVIAKVEDIQDQDALGGILYRIIEALLSLPLDTYPGTRMGYAGVRFTDDVGEVNLWFELQAGREAVEQGLRGAALLEALR
;
A
#
# COMPACT_ATOMS: atom_id res chain seq x y z
N MET A 1 -5.21 14.67 62.83
CA MET A 1 -3.76 14.52 62.60
C MET A 1 -3.41 15.32 61.34
N LYS A 2 -2.93 16.56 61.50
CA LYS A 2 -1.58 17.04 61.10
C LYS A 2 -1.19 16.62 59.67
N ARG A 3 -1.47 17.47 58.68
CA ARG A 3 -0.57 18.49 58.08
C ARG A 3 0.39 17.90 57.05
N SER A 4 0.17 18.21 55.77
CA SER A 4 1.23 18.76 54.91
C SER A 4 0.61 19.47 53.71
N LEU A 5 0.91 20.76 53.66
CA LEU A 5 0.55 21.76 52.67
C LEU A 5 1.89 22.31 52.13
N CYS A 6 1.87 22.76 50.88
CA CYS A 6 2.88 23.56 50.19
C CYS A 6 4.14 22.83 49.73
N LEU A 7 4.26 22.70 48.40
CA LEU A 7 5.35 23.38 47.72
C LEU A 7 4.85 23.95 46.39
N LEU A 8 5.03 25.26 46.28
CA LEU A 8 4.69 26.15 45.18
C LEU A 8 5.57 25.84 43.97
N LEU A 9 4.97 25.78 42.77
CA LEU A 9 5.69 25.81 41.50
C LEU A 9 5.43 27.17 40.84
N PRO A 10 6.44 28.04 40.73
CA PRO A 10 6.39 29.09 39.72
C PRO A 10 7.60 29.04 38.78
N VAL A 11 7.43 29.69 37.63
CA VAL A 11 8.45 30.15 36.67
C VAL A 11 9.05 28.99 35.83
N LEU A 12 9.03 28.98 34.49
CA LEU A 12 9.50 30.01 33.58
C LEU A 12 8.90 29.81 32.18
N VAL A 13 8.37 30.90 31.63
CA VAL A 13 8.12 31.11 30.21
C VAL A 13 9.47 31.21 29.50
N ALA A 14 9.73 30.35 28.52
CA ALA A 14 10.80 30.53 27.53
C ALA A 14 10.21 30.37 26.13
N LEU A 15 9.61 31.45 25.63
CA LEU A 15 9.38 31.71 24.22
C LEU A 15 10.73 31.94 23.54
N THR A 16 11.40 30.87 23.10
CA THR A 16 12.57 30.96 22.23
C THR A 16 12.13 30.89 20.78
N ALA A 17 12.37 32.01 20.08
CA ALA A 17 12.08 32.23 18.68
C ALA A 17 12.75 31.18 17.78
N CYS A 18 11.97 30.30 17.17
CA CYS A 18 12.37 29.62 15.94
C CYS A 18 12.35 30.64 14.79
N ARG A 19 13.52 31.20 14.46
CA ARG A 19 13.74 31.78 13.13
C ARG A 19 13.95 30.61 12.16
N LEU A 20 12.93 30.31 11.35
CA LEU A 20 13.02 29.39 10.21
C LEU A 20 13.49 30.19 8.98
N PRO A 21 14.73 30.03 8.48
CA PRO A 21 15.22 30.77 7.32
C PRO A 21 14.75 30.21 5.96
N TRP A 22 13.60 29.52 5.88
CA TRP A 22 13.25 28.68 4.72
C TRP A 22 12.00 29.16 3.95
N LEU A 23 11.66 30.43 4.06
CA LEU A 23 10.69 31.08 3.15
C LEU A 23 11.43 31.58 1.91
N GLU A 24 11.91 30.65 1.07
CA GLU A 24 12.18 30.96 -0.32
C GLU A 24 10.89 30.76 -1.11
N LEU A 25 10.32 31.87 -1.57
CA LEU A 25 9.21 31.89 -2.50
C LEU A 25 9.63 31.21 -3.82
N PRO A 26 8.84 30.26 -4.37
CA PRO A 26 9.12 29.69 -5.67
C PRO A 26 9.10 30.77 -6.74
N ALA A 27 10.07 30.74 -7.66
CA ALA A 27 10.23 31.63 -8.81
C ALA A 27 9.15 31.43 -9.91
N ALA A 28 7.90 31.19 -9.51
CA ALA A 28 6.77 30.97 -10.39
C ALA A 28 6.10 32.29 -10.79
N MET A 29 6.87 33.27 -11.28
CA MET A 29 6.35 34.41 -12.04
C MET A 29 7.38 34.84 -13.09
N ARG A 30 7.65 33.96 -14.06
CA ARG A 30 8.18 34.37 -15.35
C ARG A 30 7.08 34.10 -16.39
N THR A 31 6.56 35.18 -16.94
CA THR A 31 5.65 35.18 -18.08
C THR A 31 6.31 34.47 -19.26
N PRO A 32 5.63 33.54 -19.94
CA PRO A 32 6.17 32.93 -21.14
C PRO A 32 6.13 33.95 -22.29
N THR A 33 7.30 34.23 -22.86
CA THR A 33 7.44 34.97 -24.12
C THR A 33 6.79 34.14 -25.24
N PRO A 34 5.96 34.73 -26.13
CA PRO A 34 5.39 34.00 -27.25
C PRO A 34 6.51 33.61 -28.23
N ASN A 35 6.69 32.30 -28.41
CA ASN A 35 7.64 31.74 -29.37
C ASN A 35 7.10 31.92 -30.80
N PRO A 36 7.89 32.39 -31.78
CA PRO A 36 7.44 32.46 -33.16
C PRO A 36 7.23 31.06 -33.75
N ALA A 37 6.14 30.90 -34.50
CA ALA A 37 5.75 29.66 -35.14
C ALA A 37 6.84 29.15 -36.09
N LEU A 38 7.26 27.89 -35.89
CA LEU A 38 8.11 27.15 -36.82
C LEU A 38 7.27 26.59 -37.99
N PRO A 39 7.81 26.54 -39.21
CA PRO A 39 7.12 25.99 -40.38
C PRO A 39 6.93 24.46 -40.27
N PRO A 40 5.96 23.88 -41.00
CA PRO A 40 5.61 22.47 -40.89
C PRO A 40 6.77 21.57 -41.31
N GLN A 41 7.24 20.72 -40.40
CA GLN A 41 8.16 19.64 -40.71
C GLN A 41 7.36 18.47 -41.28
N ASN A 42 7.72 18.07 -42.50
CA ASN A 42 7.26 16.85 -43.14
C ASN A 42 7.37 15.64 -42.20
N GLU A 43 6.28 14.89 -42.08
CA GLU A 43 6.25 13.54 -41.51
C GLU A 43 7.13 12.61 -42.36
N ALA A 44 8.41 12.49 -41.98
CA ALA A 44 9.18 11.33 -42.33
C ALA A 44 8.68 10.18 -41.44
N LEU A 45 8.00 9.22 -42.06
CA LEU A 45 7.59 7.95 -41.47
C LEU A 45 8.84 7.25 -40.90
N LEU A 46 9.09 7.41 -39.60
CA LEU A 46 10.10 6.65 -38.89
C LEU A 46 9.52 5.27 -38.64
N THR A 47 9.85 4.33 -39.51
CA THR A 47 9.73 2.90 -39.25
C THR A 47 10.67 2.56 -38.09
N THR A 48 10.16 2.61 -36.86
CA THR A 48 10.87 2.12 -35.68
C THR A 48 10.93 0.59 -35.74
N THR A 49 12.03 0.07 -36.29
CA THR A 49 12.47 -1.29 -36.00
C THR A 49 12.65 -1.40 -34.48
N PRO A 50 12.06 -2.38 -33.78
CA PRO A 50 12.31 -2.55 -32.36
C PRO A 50 13.78 -2.92 -32.21
N GLU A 51 14.56 -1.97 -31.70
CA GLU A 51 15.93 -2.17 -31.28
C GLU A 51 15.87 -3.27 -30.22
N THR A 52 16.28 -4.48 -30.60
CA THR A 52 16.35 -5.60 -29.68
C THR A 52 17.52 -5.27 -28.76
N GLU A 53 17.23 -4.63 -27.64
CA GLU A 53 18.20 -4.36 -26.59
C GLU A 53 18.79 -5.71 -26.19
N THR A 54 20.00 -6.00 -26.68
CA THR A 54 20.72 -7.23 -26.35
C THR A 54 20.91 -7.24 -24.85
N GLY A 55 20.12 -8.07 -24.17
CA GLY A 55 19.94 -8.08 -22.72
C GLY A 55 21.29 -8.04 -22.00
N GLY A 56 21.56 -6.90 -21.36
CA GLY A 56 22.70 -6.78 -20.46
C GLY A 56 22.58 -7.77 -19.30
N PRO A 57 23.69 -8.04 -18.58
CA PRO A 57 23.67 -8.87 -17.38
C PRO A 57 22.59 -8.41 -16.39
N CYS A 58 21.69 -9.34 -16.04
CA CYS A 58 20.54 -9.10 -15.18
C CYS A 58 20.84 -9.46 -13.72
N ALA A 59 20.60 -8.53 -12.80
CA ALA A 59 20.46 -8.81 -11.37
C ALA A 59 18.99 -8.69 -10.99
N TYR A 60 18.42 -9.78 -10.45
CA TYR A 60 17.04 -9.81 -10.00
C TYR A 60 16.90 -9.21 -8.61
N THR A 61 15.90 -8.34 -8.44
CA THR A 61 15.57 -7.72 -7.15
C THR A 61 14.06 -7.73 -6.93
N TRP A 62 13.63 -8.18 -5.76
CA TRP A 62 12.22 -8.13 -5.34
C TRP A 62 11.68 -6.70 -5.34
N THR A 63 10.46 -6.53 -5.82
CA THR A 63 9.76 -5.25 -5.85
C THR A 63 8.25 -5.46 -5.85
N THR A 64 7.51 -4.39 -5.56
CA THR A 64 6.06 -4.33 -5.72
C THR A 64 5.68 -3.20 -6.68
N ARG A 65 4.59 -3.39 -7.42
CA ARG A 65 3.97 -2.34 -8.26
C ARG A 65 2.49 -2.24 -7.94
N SER A 66 1.98 -1.03 -7.74
CA SER A 66 0.56 -0.82 -7.48
C SER A 66 -0.31 -1.26 -8.66
N LEU A 67 -1.47 -1.85 -8.35
CA LEU A 67 -2.51 -2.22 -9.31
C LEU A 67 -3.75 -1.38 -9.03
N PRO A 68 -3.86 -0.15 -9.60
CA PRO A 68 -4.95 0.76 -9.28
C PRO A 68 -6.32 0.19 -9.65
N ASP A 69 -6.46 -0.38 -10.85
CA ASP A 69 -7.73 -0.95 -11.32
C ASP A 69 -8.21 -2.11 -10.41
N VAL A 70 -7.29 -2.98 -9.98
CA VAL A 70 -7.59 -4.07 -9.04
C VAL A 70 -7.90 -3.53 -7.64
N SER A 71 -7.23 -2.44 -7.22
CA SER A 71 -7.51 -1.77 -5.94
C SER A 71 -8.92 -1.17 -5.92
N GLU A 72 -9.37 -0.58 -7.03
CA GLU A 72 -10.73 -0.06 -7.17
C GLU A 72 -11.77 -1.20 -7.13
N GLU A 73 -11.50 -2.31 -7.81
CA GLU A 73 -12.37 -3.49 -7.75
C GLU A 73 -12.47 -4.08 -6.33
N ALA A 74 -11.33 -4.21 -5.65
CA ALA A 74 -11.27 -4.66 -4.26
C ALA A 74 -12.03 -3.72 -3.33
N THR A 75 -11.89 -2.40 -3.51
CA THR A 75 -12.64 -1.39 -2.74
C THR A 75 -14.14 -1.56 -2.96
N ALA A 76 -14.57 -1.78 -4.21
CA ALA A 76 -15.97 -2.03 -4.52
C ALA A 76 -16.49 -3.32 -3.87
N ALA A 77 -15.68 -4.40 -3.81
CA ALA A 77 -16.03 -5.63 -3.12
C ALA A 77 -16.19 -5.43 -1.60
N PHE A 78 -15.26 -4.69 -0.97
CA PHE A 78 -15.32 -4.36 0.45
C PHE A 78 -16.57 -3.53 0.77
N ASN A 79 -16.90 -2.55 -0.08
CA ASN A 79 -18.12 -1.76 0.06
C ASN A 79 -19.39 -2.62 -0.04
N ARG A 80 -19.47 -3.56 -1.00
CA ARG A 80 -20.60 -4.50 -1.10
C ARG A 80 -20.73 -5.40 0.13
N ALA A 81 -19.60 -5.76 0.75
CA ALA A 81 -19.56 -6.51 1.99
C ALA A 81 -19.88 -5.66 3.23
N GLY A 82 -20.12 -4.35 3.08
CA GLY A 82 -20.40 -3.41 4.18
C GLY A 82 -19.16 -3.03 5.00
N LEU A 83 -17.96 -3.07 4.41
CA LEU A 83 -16.68 -2.73 5.02
C LEU A 83 -16.23 -1.31 4.60
N TYR A 84 -17.11 -0.31 4.75
CA TYR A 84 -16.87 1.05 4.25
C TYR A 84 -15.71 1.82 4.93
N HIS A 85 -15.24 1.33 6.08
CA HIS A 85 -14.15 1.94 6.85
C HIS A 85 -12.83 1.18 6.73
N VAL A 86 -12.74 0.28 5.74
CA VAL A 86 -11.56 -0.52 5.48
C VAL A 86 -10.95 -0.07 4.15
N GLU A 87 -9.68 0.30 4.19
CA GLU A 87 -8.90 0.63 3.00
C GLU A 87 -8.27 -0.64 2.46
N VAL A 88 -8.30 -0.83 1.13
CA VAL A 88 -7.65 -1.95 0.46
C VAL A 88 -6.86 -1.47 -0.75
N LYS A 89 -5.66 -2.01 -0.94
CA LYS A 89 -4.81 -1.79 -2.11
C LYS A 89 -4.30 -3.12 -2.63
N ALA A 90 -4.27 -3.27 -3.95
CA ALA A 90 -3.68 -4.41 -4.62
C ALA A 90 -2.31 -4.05 -5.22
N GLU A 91 -1.37 -4.98 -5.14
CA GLU A 91 0.01 -4.82 -5.59
C GLU A 91 0.46 -6.07 -6.34
N ALA A 92 1.09 -5.90 -7.49
CA ALA A 92 1.84 -6.98 -8.14
C ALA A 92 3.17 -7.13 -7.42
N TYR A 93 3.41 -8.29 -6.81
CA TYR A 93 4.69 -8.67 -6.24
C TYR A 93 5.51 -9.49 -7.24
N GLY A 94 6.80 -9.21 -7.35
CA GLY A 94 7.66 -9.89 -8.30
C GLY A 94 9.08 -9.37 -8.34
N GLU A 95 9.77 -9.61 -9.45
CA GLU A 95 11.19 -9.28 -9.60
C GLU A 95 11.40 -8.26 -10.72
N ASN A 96 12.11 -7.17 -10.42
CA ASN A 96 12.72 -6.36 -11.46
C ASN A 96 14.01 -7.07 -11.94
N CYS A 97 14.19 -7.14 -13.25
CA CYS A 97 15.52 -7.33 -13.83
C CYS A 97 16.23 -5.98 -13.87
N VAL A 98 17.36 -5.85 -13.16
CA VAL A 98 18.18 -4.64 -13.18
C VAL A 98 19.42 -4.89 -14.03
N ASN A 99 19.60 -4.08 -15.06
CA ASN A 99 20.81 -4.12 -15.86
C ASN A 99 21.99 -3.65 -15.00
N THR A 100 22.97 -4.53 -14.80
CA THR A 100 24.06 -4.25 -13.86
C THR A 100 25.07 -3.21 -14.37
N LEU A 101 25.07 -2.88 -15.66
CA LEU A 101 25.91 -1.85 -16.25
C LEU A 101 25.26 -0.46 -16.13
N THR A 102 23.98 -0.34 -16.47
CA THR A 102 23.26 0.95 -16.43
C THR A 102 22.60 1.24 -15.08
N LYS A 103 22.49 0.23 -14.22
CA LYS A 103 21.75 0.25 -12.94
C LYS A 103 20.26 0.58 -13.08
N SER A 104 19.69 0.39 -14.28
CA SER A 104 18.27 0.64 -14.55
C SER A 104 17.48 -0.67 -14.60
N ALA A 105 16.21 -0.64 -14.17
CA ALA A 105 15.28 -1.75 -14.35
C ALA A 105 14.92 -1.88 -15.84
N THR A 106 15.04 -3.08 -16.40
CA THR A 106 14.76 -3.37 -17.81
C THR A 106 13.47 -4.18 -18.00
N SER A 107 13.08 -4.99 -17.03
CA SER A 107 11.82 -5.72 -17.04
C SER A 107 11.31 -5.99 -15.63
N PHE A 108 10.04 -6.40 -15.53
CA PHE A 108 9.40 -6.84 -14.29
C PHE A 108 8.58 -8.09 -14.55
N THR A 109 8.85 -9.13 -13.77
CA THR A 109 8.12 -10.40 -13.82
C THR A 109 7.23 -10.49 -12.59
N VAL A 110 5.92 -10.58 -12.80
CA VAL A 110 4.95 -10.73 -11.71
C VAL A 110 4.91 -12.18 -11.24
N MET A 111 4.94 -12.39 -9.94
CA MET A 111 4.74 -13.71 -9.33
C MET A 111 3.34 -13.88 -8.76
N GLU A 112 2.81 -12.83 -8.11
CA GLU A 112 1.51 -12.85 -7.47
C GLU A 112 0.93 -11.45 -7.29
N THR A 113 -0.36 -11.40 -6.98
CA THR A 113 -1.07 -10.18 -6.61
C THR A 113 -1.37 -10.22 -5.11
N ASP A 114 -0.79 -9.29 -4.38
CA ASP A 114 -0.95 -9.14 -2.93
C ASP A 114 -1.96 -8.03 -2.60
N PHE A 115 -2.61 -8.16 -1.44
CA PHE A 115 -3.53 -7.16 -0.92
C PHE A 115 -3.03 -6.56 0.39
N ARG A 116 -3.01 -5.24 0.49
CA ARG A 116 -2.75 -4.47 1.72
C ARG A 116 -4.06 -3.91 2.21
N VAL A 117 -4.47 -4.30 3.41
CA VAL A 117 -5.73 -3.91 4.02
C VAL A 117 -5.47 -3.17 5.33
N ILE A 118 -6.11 -2.02 5.52
CA ILE A 118 -6.06 -1.26 6.77
C ILE A 118 -7.49 -1.14 7.30
N ALA A 119 -7.72 -1.62 8.51
CA ALA A 119 -9.01 -1.59 9.17
C ALA A 119 -8.90 -0.84 10.51
N LYS A 120 -9.62 0.29 10.63
CA LYS A 120 -9.78 0.95 11.92
C LYS A 120 -10.79 0.18 12.78
N VAL A 121 -10.41 -0.15 14.01
CA VAL A 121 -11.22 -0.91 14.97
C VAL A 121 -11.37 -0.14 16.28
N GLU A 122 -12.28 -0.60 17.13
CA GLU A 122 -12.51 0.01 18.46
C GLU A 122 -11.43 -0.38 19.47
N ASP A 123 -11.05 -1.66 19.51
CA ASP A 123 -10.04 -2.19 20.42
C ASP A 123 -9.25 -3.33 19.74
N ILE A 124 -7.94 -3.19 19.61
CA ILE A 124 -7.06 -4.23 19.04
C ILE A 124 -6.81 -5.41 20.00
N GLN A 125 -7.23 -5.31 21.27
CA GLN A 125 -7.14 -6.40 22.24
C GLN A 125 -8.34 -7.36 22.14
N ASP A 126 -9.47 -6.93 21.56
CA ASP A 126 -10.64 -7.78 21.35
C ASP A 126 -10.42 -8.76 20.17
N GLN A 127 -9.79 -9.89 20.47
CA GLN A 127 -9.44 -10.91 19.47
C GLN A 127 -10.66 -11.49 18.75
N ASP A 128 -11.82 -11.58 19.42
CA ASP A 128 -13.04 -12.09 18.81
C ASP A 128 -13.61 -11.09 17.81
N ALA A 129 -13.64 -9.80 18.16
CA ALA A 129 -14.03 -8.75 17.24
C ALA A 129 -13.08 -8.65 16.03
N LEU A 130 -11.76 -8.67 16.28
CA LEU A 130 -10.74 -8.69 15.22
C LEU A 130 -10.94 -9.86 14.26
N GLY A 131 -11.14 -11.06 14.79
CA GLY A 131 -11.40 -12.25 14.00
C GLY A 131 -12.70 -12.20 13.20
N GLY A 132 -13.76 -11.57 13.75
CA GLY A 132 -15.00 -11.30 13.02
C GLY A 132 -14.81 -10.35 11.84
N ILE A 133 -13.99 -9.31 12.00
CA ILE A 133 -13.65 -8.38 10.91
C ILE A 133 -12.75 -9.09 9.88
N LEU A 134 -11.73 -9.83 10.34
CA LEU A 134 -10.84 -10.62 9.48
C LEU A 134 -11.63 -11.59 8.60
N TYR A 135 -12.62 -12.27 9.18
CA TYR A 135 -13.51 -13.15 8.43
C TYR A 135 -14.18 -12.45 7.24
N ARG A 136 -14.77 -11.27 7.48
CA ARG A 136 -15.44 -10.48 6.43
C ARG A 136 -14.45 -9.96 5.39
N ILE A 137 -13.24 -9.58 5.80
CA ILE A 137 -12.15 -9.17 4.89
C ILE A 137 -11.79 -10.33 3.96
N ILE A 138 -11.61 -11.54 4.50
CA ILE A 138 -11.29 -12.73 3.70
C ILE A 138 -12.43 -13.03 2.73
N GLU A 139 -13.69 -13.04 3.18
CA GLU A 139 -14.83 -13.25 2.27
C GLU A 139 -14.89 -12.22 1.14
N ALA A 140 -14.63 -10.95 1.45
CA ALA A 140 -14.61 -9.89 0.44
C ALA A 140 -13.49 -10.11 -0.59
N LEU A 141 -12.28 -10.48 -0.15
CA LEU A 141 -11.16 -10.80 -1.05
C LEU A 141 -11.42 -12.05 -1.89
N LEU A 142 -11.98 -13.11 -1.30
CA LEU A 142 -12.29 -14.36 -2.01
C LEU A 142 -13.47 -14.23 -2.98
N SER A 143 -14.23 -13.13 -2.91
CA SER A 143 -15.27 -12.79 -3.89
C SER A 143 -14.72 -12.19 -5.19
N LEU A 144 -13.45 -11.79 -5.20
CA LEU A 144 -12.77 -11.25 -6.39
C LEU A 144 -12.41 -12.37 -7.37
N PRO A 145 -12.26 -12.05 -8.68
CA PRO A 145 -11.77 -12.99 -9.68
C PRO A 145 -10.25 -13.19 -9.57
N LEU A 146 -9.78 -13.72 -8.44
CA LEU A 146 -8.36 -13.81 -8.07
C LEU A 146 -7.49 -14.55 -9.09
N ASP A 147 -8.06 -15.47 -9.85
CA ASP A 147 -7.40 -16.24 -10.91
C ASP A 147 -7.16 -15.43 -12.20
N THR A 148 -7.79 -14.27 -12.33
CA THR A 148 -7.62 -13.36 -13.48
C THR A 148 -6.54 -12.30 -13.24
N TYR A 149 -6.09 -12.13 -11.99
CA TYR A 149 -5.10 -11.13 -11.62
C TYR A 149 -3.67 -11.54 -12.00
N PRO A 150 -2.76 -10.57 -12.21
CA PRO A 150 -1.38 -10.87 -12.58
C PRO A 150 -0.67 -11.78 -11.59
N GLY A 151 0.06 -12.77 -12.12
CA GLY A 151 0.80 -13.76 -11.36
C GLY A 151 0.31 -15.18 -11.61
N THR A 152 1.01 -16.17 -11.04
CA THR A 152 0.64 -17.59 -11.15
C THR A 152 0.11 -18.16 -9.83
N ARG A 153 0.16 -17.36 -8.76
CA ARG A 153 -0.28 -17.73 -7.41
C ARG A 153 -1.35 -16.75 -6.94
N MET A 154 -2.20 -17.22 -6.01
CA MET A 154 -3.29 -16.41 -5.45
C MET A 154 -2.80 -15.21 -4.63
N GLY A 155 -1.54 -15.22 -4.18
CA GLY A 155 -0.91 -14.14 -3.42
C GLY A 155 -1.28 -14.12 -1.94
N TYR A 156 -0.89 -13.02 -1.29
CA TYR A 156 -1.03 -12.82 0.14
C TYR A 156 -1.98 -11.68 0.47
N ALA A 157 -2.51 -11.70 1.70
CA ALA A 157 -3.19 -10.58 2.30
C ALA A 157 -2.43 -10.11 3.55
N GLY A 158 -2.15 -8.81 3.59
CA GLY A 158 -1.66 -8.12 4.77
C GLY A 158 -2.76 -7.31 5.39
N VAL A 159 -3.20 -7.68 6.59
CA VAL A 159 -4.25 -6.97 7.31
C VAL A 159 -3.65 -6.26 8.50
N ARG A 160 -3.78 -4.94 8.53
CA ARG A 160 -3.39 -4.10 9.64
C ARG A 160 -4.63 -3.56 10.34
N PHE A 161 -4.86 -4.03 11.55
CA PHE A 161 -5.85 -3.46 12.47
C PHE A 161 -5.22 -2.32 13.25
N THR A 162 -5.92 -1.20 13.35
CA THR A 162 -5.44 -0.02 14.10
C THR A 162 -6.55 0.52 15.00
N ASP A 163 -6.20 0.90 16.22
CA ASP A 163 -7.01 1.75 17.09
C ASP A 163 -6.22 3.01 17.48
N ASP A 164 -6.65 3.72 18.53
CA ASP A 164 -5.97 4.95 18.97
C ASP A 164 -4.71 4.68 19.81
N VAL A 165 -4.43 3.43 20.21
CA VAL A 165 -3.31 3.05 21.10
C VAL A 165 -2.26 2.18 20.43
N GLY A 166 -2.56 1.50 19.32
CA GLY A 166 -1.61 0.64 18.62
C GLY A 166 -2.13 -0.02 17.35
N GLU A 167 -1.43 -1.09 16.95
CA GLU A 167 -1.76 -1.88 15.77
C GLU A 167 -1.49 -3.37 15.96
N VAL A 168 -2.24 -4.19 15.24
CA VAL A 168 -2.02 -5.64 15.07
C VAL A 168 -1.91 -5.92 13.57
N ASN A 169 -0.85 -6.62 13.17
CA ASN A 169 -0.58 -6.95 11.78
C ASN A 169 -0.67 -8.46 11.56
N LEU A 170 -1.31 -8.88 10.47
CA LEU A 170 -1.30 -10.24 9.97
C LEU A 170 -0.82 -10.26 8.53
N TRP A 171 -0.11 -11.32 8.16
CA TRP A 171 0.33 -11.57 6.80
C TRP A 171 0.12 -13.06 6.51
N PHE A 172 -0.83 -13.38 5.63
CA PHE A 172 -1.21 -14.77 5.37
C PHE A 172 -1.47 -15.01 3.87
N GLU A 173 -1.30 -16.25 3.44
CA GLU A 173 -1.66 -16.69 2.09
C GLU A 173 -3.18 -16.66 1.93
N LEU A 174 -3.68 -16.11 0.82
CA LEU A 174 -5.12 -16.09 0.55
C LEU A 174 -5.73 -17.51 0.51
N GLN A 175 -4.94 -18.50 0.10
CA GLN A 175 -5.32 -19.92 0.16
C GLN A 175 -5.53 -20.41 1.60
N ALA A 176 -4.62 -20.07 2.53
CA ALA A 176 -4.78 -20.42 3.95
C ALA A 176 -6.01 -19.72 4.56
N GLY A 177 -6.26 -18.46 4.18
CA GLY A 177 -7.47 -17.73 4.57
C GLY A 177 -8.76 -18.42 4.11
N ARG A 178 -8.80 -18.89 2.86
CA ARG A 178 -9.91 -19.69 2.31
C ARG A 178 -10.14 -20.95 3.12
N GLU A 179 -9.09 -21.74 3.33
CA GLU A 179 -9.18 -23.02 4.04
C GLU A 179 -9.67 -22.83 5.48
N ALA A 180 -9.18 -21.80 6.19
CA ALA A 180 -9.64 -21.48 7.53
C ALA A 180 -11.15 -21.11 7.57
N VAL A 181 -11.61 -20.33 6.59
CA VAL A 181 -13.02 -19.97 6.44
C VAL A 181 -13.89 -21.19 6.16
N GLU A 182 -13.46 -22.06 5.24
CA GLU A 182 -14.14 -23.30 4.84
C GLU A 182 -14.21 -24.32 5.98
N GLN A 183 -13.21 -24.36 6.86
CA GLN A 183 -13.22 -25.14 8.10
C GLN A 183 -14.18 -24.57 9.17
N GLY A 184 -14.81 -23.43 8.92
CA GLY A 184 -15.73 -22.80 9.84
C GLY A 184 -15.06 -22.01 10.96
N LEU A 185 -13.75 -21.70 10.86
CA LEU A 185 -13.06 -20.89 11.86
C LEU A 185 -13.59 -19.45 11.84
N ARG A 186 -13.85 -18.89 13.02
CA ARG A 186 -14.38 -17.52 13.22
C ARG A 186 -13.77 -16.92 14.50
N GLY A 187 -13.94 -15.61 14.69
CA GLY A 187 -13.51 -14.91 15.91
C GLY A 187 -12.02 -15.13 16.21
N ALA A 188 -11.66 -15.23 17.48
CA ALA A 188 -10.28 -15.40 17.91
C ALA A 188 -9.62 -16.65 17.31
N ALA A 189 -10.38 -17.72 17.04
CA ALA A 189 -9.85 -18.94 16.44
C ALA A 189 -9.38 -18.73 14.99
N LEU A 190 -10.09 -17.91 14.21
CA LEU A 190 -9.66 -17.54 12.87
C LEU A 190 -8.42 -16.64 12.91
N LEU A 191 -8.43 -15.67 13.82
CA LEU A 191 -7.32 -14.73 14.00
C LEU A 191 -6.02 -15.47 14.38
N GLU A 192 -6.11 -16.43 15.29
CA GLU A 192 -4.97 -17.23 15.72
C GLU A 192 -4.45 -18.18 14.64
N ALA A 193 -5.35 -18.76 13.84
CA ALA A 193 -4.98 -19.68 12.77
C ALA A 193 -4.19 -19.02 11.63
N LEU A 194 -4.30 -17.69 11.47
CA LEU A 194 -3.69 -16.92 10.38
C LEU A 194 -2.60 -15.96 10.87
N ARG A 195 -2.14 -16.13 12.11
CA ARG A 195 -1.11 -15.31 12.75
C ARG A 195 0.32 -15.76 12.46
#